data_AF-A0AAW7PWH1-F1
#
_entry.id   AF-A0AAW7PWH1-F1
#
_cell.length_a   1.000
_cell.length_b   1.000
_cell.length_c   1.000
_cell.angle_alpha   90.00
_cell.angle_beta   90.00
_cell.angle_gamma   90.00
#
_symmetry.space_group_name_H-M   'P 1'
#
loop_
_entity.id
_entity.type
_entity.pdbx_description
1 polymer ?
#
loop_
_entity_poly.entity_id
_entity_poly.type
_entity_poly.pdbx_seq_one_letter_code
_entity_poly.pdbx_strand_id
1 'polypeptide(L)'
;MSKSIYEDRIGYYEALDKTTGRFEKDNPLDITYWMEWFFKTLHHALLDAGKQLNYIVEKIKFWNAHRVDELNVRQIKVLNRLLDIGSENFKGDLTKAKYVKIANTAETNASRDIADLLAKGCIKKVCRRLLSGLS
;
A
#
# COMPACT_ATOMS: atom_id res chain seq x y z
N MET A 1 -1.77 -16.57 2.60
CA MET A 1 -1.03 -17.85 2.49
C MET A 1 -1.05 -18.42 1.07
N SER A 2 -2.20 -18.81 0.51
CA SER A 2 -2.24 -19.33 -0.88
C SER A 2 -1.62 -18.38 -1.93
N LYS A 3 -1.88 -17.07 -1.81
CA LYS A 3 -1.24 -16.03 -2.63
C LYS A 3 0.29 -15.99 -2.48
N SER A 4 0.79 -15.99 -1.25
CA SER A 4 2.23 -15.93 -0.93
C SER A 4 2.97 -17.19 -1.39
N ILE A 5 2.33 -18.36 -1.30
CA ILE A 5 2.86 -19.63 -1.83
C ILE A 5 2.94 -19.59 -3.36
N TYR A 6 1.95 -18.97 -4.03
CA TYR A 6 1.99 -18.79 -5.48
C TYR A 6 3.12 -17.84 -5.91
N GLU A 7 3.33 -16.75 -5.15
CA GLU A 7 4.41 -15.78 -5.39
C GLU A 7 5.80 -16.39 -5.18
N ASP A 8 5.97 -17.32 -4.23
CA ASP A 8 7.19 -18.12 -4.04
C ASP A 8 7.00 -19.61 -4.40
N ARG A 9 6.50 -19.85 -5.60
CA ARG A 9 6.30 -21.21 -6.14
C ARG A 9 7.60 -22.02 -6.15
N ILE A 10 8.72 -21.39 -6.46
CA ILE A 10 10.02 -22.06 -6.60
C ILE A 10 10.49 -22.52 -5.22
N GLY A 11 10.50 -21.63 -4.22
CA GLY A 11 10.88 -21.98 -2.85
C GLY A 11 9.96 -23.05 -2.24
N TYR A 12 8.66 -23.02 -2.57
CA TYR A 12 7.72 -24.07 -2.15
C TYR A 12 8.13 -25.47 -2.64
N TYR A 13 8.45 -25.62 -3.93
CA TYR A 13 8.84 -26.91 -4.49
C TYR A 13 10.25 -27.32 -4.08
N GLU A 14 11.19 -26.38 -3.94
CA GLU A 14 12.54 -26.66 -3.41
C GLU A 14 12.50 -27.17 -1.96
N ALA A 15 11.66 -26.55 -1.11
CA ALA A 15 11.46 -27.00 0.25
C ALA A 15 10.86 -28.41 0.30
N LEU A 16 9.85 -28.67 -0.54
CA LEU A 16 9.20 -29.97 -0.65
C LEU A 16 10.16 -31.07 -1.13
N ASP A 17 10.96 -30.80 -2.17
CA ASP A 17 11.92 -31.74 -2.75
C ASP A 17 13.03 -32.10 -1.75
N LYS A 18 13.51 -31.14 -0.95
CA LYS A 18 14.49 -31.38 0.11
C LYS A 18 13.93 -32.24 1.25
N THR A 19 12.67 -32.02 1.64
CA THR A 19 12.04 -32.83 2.70
C THR A 19 11.66 -34.24 2.29
N THR A 20 11.36 -34.46 1.01
CA THR A 20 10.82 -35.76 0.54
C THR A 20 11.94 -36.72 0.08
N GLY A 21 13.21 -36.34 0.22
CA GLY A 21 14.35 -37.23 0.03
C GLY A 21 14.56 -37.70 -1.41
N ARG A 22 14.18 -36.90 -2.42
CA ARG A 22 14.33 -37.29 -3.84
C ARG A 22 15.79 -37.35 -4.30
N PHE A 23 16.73 -36.75 -3.55
CA PHE A 23 18.16 -36.66 -3.90
C PHE A 23 19.13 -37.36 -2.93
N GLU A 24 18.79 -37.57 -1.66
CA GLU A 24 19.67 -38.26 -0.69
C GLU A 24 18.87 -39.25 0.17
N LYS A 25 19.18 -40.55 0.02
CA LYS A 25 18.55 -41.65 0.77
C LYS A 25 19.14 -41.86 2.16
N ASP A 26 20.23 -41.17 2.50
CA ASP A 26 21.03 -41.45 3.70
C ASP A 26 20.93 -40.40 4.81
N ASN A 27 20.12 -39.34 4.63
CA ASN A 27 19.92 -38.31 5.65
C ASN A 27 18.48 -38.38 6.21
N PRO A 28 18.27 -38.46 7.53
CA PRO A 28 16.94 -38.59 8.10
C PRO A 28 16.14 -37.30 7.86
N LEU A 29 15.15 -37.38 6.98
CA LEU A 29 13.96 -36.51 6.86
C LEU A 29 14.07 -35.16 7.62
N ASP A 30 14.96 -34.27 7.16
CA ASP A 30 15.20 -33.00 7.83
C ASP A 30 14.13 -31.99 7.42
N ILE A 31 13.05 -31.97 8.20
CA ILE A 31 11.91 -31.07 8.04
C ILE A 31 12.21 -29.62 8.46
N THR A 32 13.39 -29.34 9.03
CA THR A 32 13.75 -28.03 9.55
C THR A 32 13.70 -26.97 8.46
N TYR A 33 14.27 -27.25 7.29
CA TYR A 33 14.26 -26.33 6.14
C TYR A 33 12.85 -25.98 5.65
N TRP A 34 11.95 -26.97 5.61
CA TRP A 34 10.56 -26.73 5.19
C TRP A 34 9.80 -25.92 6.23
N MET A 35 10.02 -26.21 7.53
CA MET A 35 9.42 -25.43 8.61
C MET A 35 9.91 -23.98 8.59
N GLU A 36 11.20 -23.73 8.40
CA GLU A 36 11.76 -22.37 8.29
C GLU A 36 11.15 -21.59 7.12
N TRP A 37 11.09 -22.21 5.94
CA TRP A 37 10.45 -21.59 4.77
C TRP A 37 8.95 -21.33 5.02
N PHE A 38 8.25 -22.29 5.61
CA PHE A 38 6.82 -22.18 5.91
C PHE A 38 6.55 -21.03 6.90
N PHE A 39 7.31 -20.96 8.00
CA PHE A 39 7.13 -19.89 8.98
C PHE A 39 7.49 -18.52 8.41
N LYS A 40 8.51 -18.43 7.55
CA LYS A 40 8.85 -17.18 6.86
C LYS A 40 7.72 -16.73 5.92
N THR A 41 7.18 -17.64 5.11
CA THR A 41 6.08 -17.36 4.20
C THR A 41 4.79 -17.01 4.96
N LEU A 42 4.52 -17.71 6.08
CA LEU A 42 3.40 -17.41 6.96
C LEU A 42 3.54 -16.02 7.59
N HIS A 43 4.72 -15.68 8.09
CA HIS A 43 5.01 -14.38 8.67
C HIS A 43 4.80 -13.26 7.65
N HIS A 44 5.32 -13.41 6.42
CA HIS A 44 5.09 -12.43 5.35
C HIS A 44 3.60 -12.29 5.02
N ALA A 45 2.86 -13.40 4.92
CA ALA A 45 1.44 -13.35 4.65
C ALA A 45 0.64 -12.62 5.75
N LEU A 46 1.03 -12.79 7.03
CA LEU A 46 0.43 -12.08 8.16
C LEU A 46 0.74 -10.59 8.12
N LEU A 47 1.98 -10.21 7.81
CA LEU A 47 2.37 -8.80 7.66
C LEU A 47 1.58 -8.13 6.54
N ASP A 48 1.44 -8.78 5.39
CA ASP A 48 0.70 -8.23 4.25
C ASP A 48 -0.79 -8.11 4.55
N ALA A 49 -1.39 -9.11 5.22
CA ALA A 49 -2.77 -9.03 5.66
C ALA A 49 -2.98 -7.86 6.64
N GLY A 50 -2.04 -7.65 7.59
CA GLY A 50 -2.06 -6.52 8.52
C GLY A 50 -1.99 -5.18 7.80
N LYS A 51 -1.11 -5.04 6.78
CA LYS A 51 -1.02 -3.83 5.96
C LYS A 51 -2.32 -3.56 5.19
N GLN A 52 -2.92 -4.59 4.60
CA GLN A 52 -4.20 -4.46 3.89
C GLN A 52 -5.35 -4.04 4.83
N LEU A 53 -5.40 -4.61 6.03
CA LEU A 53 -6.41 -4.25 7.02
C LEU A 53 -6.25 -2.80 7.47
N ASN A 54 -5.01 -2.39 7.79
CA ASN A 54 -4.72 -1.00 8.15
C ASN A 54 -5.14 -0.04 7.02
N TYR A 55 -4.84 -0.39 5.77
CA TYR A 55 -5.25 0.39 4.61
C TYR A 55 -6.78 0.60 4.55
N ILE A 56 -7.56 -0.49 4.71
CA ILE A 56 -9.03 -0.43 4.70
C ILE A 56 -9.55 0.42 5.87
N VAL A 57 -9.01 0.23 7.06
CA VAL A 57 -9.43 0.98 8.27
C VAL A 57 -9.18 2.47 8.10
N GLU A 58 -8.01 2.86 7.60
CA GLU A 58 -7.70 4.28 7.36
C GLU A 58 -8.60 4.90 6.28
N LYS A 59 -8.90 4.16 5.20
CA LYS A 59 -9.86 4.61 4.18
C LYS A 59 -11.26 4.80 4.76
N ILE A 60 -11.72 3.87 5.61
CA ILE A 60 -13.03 3.98 6.29
C ILE A 60 -13.06 5.19 7.22
N LYS A 61 -12.03 5.38 8.06
CA LYS A 61 -11.94 6.53 8.96
C LYS A 61 -11.98 7.84 8.20
N PHE A 62 -11.22 7.95 7.11
CA PHE A 62 -11.21 9.14 6.26
C PHE A 62 -12.61 9.47 5.71
N TRP A 63 -13.28 8.49 5.09
CA TRP A 63 -14.61 8.73 4.52
C TRP A 63 -15.68 8.98 5.57
N ASN A 64 -15.57 8.37 6.76
CA ASN A 64 -16.46 8.67 7.87
C ASN A 64 -16.28 10.10 8.38
N ALA A 65 -15.03 10.59 8.49
CA ALA A 65 -14.74 11.96 8.91
C ALA A 65 -15.26 13.00 7.92
N HIS A 66 -15.21 12.70 6.63
CA HIS A 66 -15.61 13.60 5.54
C HIS A 66 -17.00 13.28 4.96
N ARG A 67 -17.85 12.54 5.68
CA ARG A 67 -19.15 12.07 5.17
C ARG A 67 -20.13 13.21 4.90
N VAL A 68 -20.04 14.30 5.66
CA VAL A 68 -20.92 15.48 5.54
C VAL A 68 -20.32 16.52 4.58
N ASP A 69 -19.07 16.35 4.17
CA ASP A 69 -18.45 17.25 3.22
C ASP A 69 -19.05 17.04 1.85
N GLU A 70 -19.64 18.09 1.28
CA GLU A 70 -20.19 18.09 -0.07
C GLU A 70 -19.05 18.03 -1.10
N LEU A 71 -18.48 16.85 -1.29
CA LEU A 71 -17.39 16.59 -2.22
C LEU A 71 -17.93 16.31 -3.61
N ASN A 72 -17.38 17.00 -4.61
CA ASN A 72 -17.77 16.79 -6.00
C ASN A 72 -17.11 15.52 -6.58
N VAL A 73 -17.60 15.07 -7.74
CA VAL A 73 -17.13 13.83 -8.39
C VAL A 73 -15.61 13.86 -8.69
N ARG A 74 -15.05 15.02 -9.05
CA ARG A 74 -13.61 15.16 -9.34
C ARG A 74 -12.78 15.00 -8.06
N GLN A 75 -13.22 15.64 -6.98
CA GLN A 75 -12.59 15.54 -5.67
C GLN A 75 -12.61 14.12 -5.14
N ILE A 76 -13.78 13.45 -5.19
CA ILE A 76 -13.93 12.05 -4.79
C ILE A 76 -12.97 11.15 -5.59
N LYS A 77 -12.87 11.36 -6.91
CA LYS A 77 -11.95 10.61 -7.77
C LYS A 77 -10.49 10.79 -7.36
N VAL A 78 -10.07 12.02 -7.06
CA VAL A 78 -8.69 12.30 -6.63
C VAL A 78 -8.41 11.72 -5.25
N LEU A 79 -9.32 11.89 -4.29
CA LEU A 79 -9.17 11.35 -2.95
C LEU A 79 -9.10 9.82 -2.96
N ASN A 80 -9.95 9.14 -3.73
CA ASN A 80 -9.85 7.69 -3.91
C ASN A 80 -8.49 7.28 -4.44
N ARG A 81 -7.96 7.99 -5.46
CA ARG A 81 -6.63 7.70 -6.00
C ARG A 81 -5.51 7.92 -4.97
N LEU A 82 -5.62 8.95 -4.15
CA LEU A 82 -4.65 9.23 -3.08
C LEU A 82 -4.69 8.16 -2.00
N LEU A 83 -5.88 7.74 -1.60
CA LEU A 83 -6.07 6.66 -0.64
C LEU A 83 -5.56 5.33 -1.23
N ASP A 84 -5.95 4.95 -2.45
CA ASP A 84 -5.57 3.67 -3.09
C ASP A 84 -4.08 3.48 -3.30
N ILE A 85 -3.32 4.57 -3.50
CA ILE A 85 -1.87 4.49 -3.60
C ILE A 85 -1.24 4.24 -2.21
N GLY A 86 -1.88 4.70 -1.13
CA GLY A 86 -1.33 4.68 0.22
C GLY A 86 -0.25 5.75 0.44
N SER A 87 -0.04 6.14 1.70
CA SER A 87 0.95 7.16 2.08
C SER A 87 2.38 6.81 1.67
N GLU A 88 2.70 5.52 1.51
CA GLU A 88 4.04 5.05 1.16
C GLU A 88 4.34 5.13 -0.35
N ASN A 89 3.34 5.00 -1.24
CA ASN A 89 3.58 4.98 -2.69
C ASN A 89 3.22 6.28 -3.41
N PHE A 90 2.66 7.28 -2.73
CA PHE A 90 2.47 8.60 -3.35
C PHE A 90 3.80 9.37 -3.33
N LYS A 91 4.77 8.91 -4.14
CA LYS A 91 6.05 9.60 -4.35
C LYS A 91 5.79 11.00 -4.93
N GLY A 92 6.05 12.00 -4.11
CA GLY A 92 5.86 13.41 -4.42
C GLY A 92 4.42 13.85 -4.20
N ASP A 93 4.26 14.90 -3.41
CA ASP A 93 3.01 15.53 -2.96
C ASP A 93 1.96 15.73 -4.09
N LEU A 94 0.69 15.94 -3.72
CA LEU A 94 -0.36 16.25 -4.70
C LEU A 94 -0.09 17.63 -5.32
N THR A 95 0.42 17.64 -6.55
CA THR A 95 0.59 18.88 -7.33
C THR A 95 -0.64 19.18 -8.18
N LYS A 96 -0.83 20.45 -8.55
CA LYS A 96 -1.91 20.87 -9.46
C LYS A 96 -1.91 20.08 -10.77
N ALA A 97 -0.73 19.85 -11.34
CA ALA A 97 -0.57 19.06 -12.57
C ALA A 97 -0.99 17.58 -12.37
N LYS A 98 -0.68 16.96 -11.23
CA LYS A 98 -1.16 15.62 -10.90
C LYS A 98 -2.69 15.61 -10.75
N TYR A 99 -3.26 16.61 -10.09
CA TYR A 99 -4.72 16.73 -9.95
C TYR A 99 -5.42 16.79 -11.30
N VAL A 100 -4.97 17.68 -12.20
CA VAL A 100 -5.49 17.82 -13.56
C VAL A 100 -5.49 16.48 -14.31
N LYS A 101 -4.38 15.74 -14.25
CA LYS A 101 -4.26 14.42 -14.88
C LYS A 101 -5.23 13.39 -14.31
N ILE A 102 -5.44 13.37 -13.00
CA ILE A 102 -6.34 12.40 -12.35
C ILE A 102 -7.81 12.75 -12.60
N ALA A 103 -8.17 14.03 -12.41
CA ALA A 103 -9.53 14.52 -12.53
C ALA A 103 -9.98 14.78 -13.98
N ASN A 104 -9.05 14.81 -14.94
CA ASN A 104 -9.28 15.20 -16.33
C ASN A 104 -10.02 16.54 -16.44
N THR A 105 -9.43 17.60 -15.89
CA THR A 105 -10.07 18.92 -15.78
C THR A 105 -9.09 20.06 -16.04
N ALA A 106 -9.60 21.27 -16.30
CA ALA A 106 -8.77 22.45 -16.48
C ALA A 106 -8.05 22.89 -15.19
N GLU A 107 -6.93 23.59 -15.32
CA GLU A 107 -6.14 24.06 -14.17
C GLU A 107 -6.93 24.97 -13.22
N THR A 108 -7.84 25.78 -13.74
CA THR A 108 -8.69 26.68 -12.95
C THR A 108 -9.62 25.89 -12.03
N ASN A 109 -10.26 24.83 -12.55
CA ASN A 109 -11.09 23.93 -11.76
C ASN A 109 -10.27 23.12 -10.75
N ALA A 110 -9.10 22.61 -11.15
CA ALA A 110 -8.19 21.92 -10.25
C ALA A 110 -7.74 22.81 -9.09
N SER A 111 -7.45 24.09 -9.35
CA SER A 111 -7.05 25.06 -8.31
C SER A 111 -8.15 25.29 -7.29
N ARG A 112 -9.39 25.46 -7.76
CA ARG A 112 -10.57 25.63 -6.89
C ARG A 112 -10.83 24.36 -6.07
N ASP A 113 -10.83 23.21 -6.72
CA ASP A 113 -11.06 21.94 -6.03
C ASP A 113 -10.00 21.66 -4.95
N ILE A 114 -8.71 21.94 -5.23
CA ILE A 114 -7.62 21.78 -4.25
C ILE A 114 -7.79 22.75 -3.07
N ALA A 115 -8.19 23.99 -3.33
CA ALA A 115 -8.43 24.97 -2.27
C ALA A 115 -9.60 24.54 -1.38
N ASP A 116 -10.67 24.01 -1.97
CA ASP A 116 -11.83 23.48 -1.25
C ASP A 116 -11.46 22.23 -0.42
N LEU A 117 -10.68 21.31 -0.99
CA LEU A 117 -10.16 20.13 -0.26
C LEU A 117 -9.25 20.51 0.92
N LEU A 118 -8.48 21.60 0.79
CA LEU A 118 -7.68 22.14 1.89
C LEU A 118 -8.56 22.75 2.98
N ALA A 119 -9.60 23.51 2.61
CA ALA A 119 -10.52 24.12 3.54
C ALA A 119 -11.33 23.07 4.33
N LYS A 120 -11.73 21.97 3.67
CA LYS A 120 -12.40 20.82 4.29
C LYS A 120 -11.46 19.91 5.09
N GLY A 121 -10.15 20.18 5.07
CA GLY A 121 -9.15 19.37 5.79
C GLY A 121 -8.90 17.99 5.19
N CYS A 122 -9.45 17.68 4.01
CA CYS A 122 -9.23 16.42 3.31
C CYS A 122 -7.76 16.22 2.90
N ILE A 123 -7.04 17.32 2.66
CA ILE A 123 -5.61 17.33 2.34
C ILE A 123 -4.91 18.42 3.15
N LYS A 124 -3.58 18.30 3.27
CA LYS A 124 -2.73 19.29 3.96
C LYS A 124 -1.58 19.73 3.08
N LYS A 125 -1.19 21.01 3.17
CA LYS A 125 0.01 21.52 2.51
C LYS A 125 1.24 20.89 3.15
N VAL A 126 2.08 20.27 2.33
CA VAL A 126 3.39 19.78 2.77
C VAL A 126 4.35 20.97 2.78
N CYS A 127 4.67 21.49 3.96
CA CYS A 127 5.71 22.50 4.10
C CYS A 127 7.07 21.81 4.14
N ARG A 128 7.83 21.90 3.04
CA ARG A 128 9.21 21.41 3.01
C ARG A 128 10.10 22.47 3.66
N ARG A 129 10.09 22.54 4.99
CA ARG A 129 11.05 23.38 5.73
C ARG A 129 12.43 22.75 5.56
N LEU A 130 13.38 23.57 5.11
CA LEU A 130 14.78 23.21 4.84
C LEU A 130 15.40 22.43 6.02
N LEU A 131 15.54 21.11 5.88
CA LEU A 131 16.54 20.33 6.62
C LEU A 131 17.88 20.42 5.90
N SER A 132 18.34 21.66 5.65
CA SER A 132 19.69 21.96 5.16
C SER A 132 20.46 22.68 6.26
N GLY A 133 20.50 22.08 7.44
CA GLY A 133 21.14 22.68 8.60
C GLY A 133 20.89 21.90 9.86
N LEU A 134 21.40 20.68 9.94
CA LEU A 134 22.02 20.14 11.15
C LEU A 134 23.08 19.14 10.67
N SER A 135 24.32 19.56 10.93
CA SER A 135 25.57 18.80 10.78
C SER A 135 25.61 17.59 11.71
#